data_AF-D6KD23-F1
#
_entry.id   AF-D6KD23-F1
#
_cell.length_a   1.000
_cell.length_b   1.000
_cell.length_c   1.000
_cell.angle_alpha   90.00
_cell.angle_beta   90.00
_cell.angle_gamma   90.00
#
_symmetry.space_group_name_H-M   'P 1'
#
loop_
_entity.id
_entity.type
_entity.pdbx_description
1 polymer ?
#
loop_
_entity_poly.entity_id
_entity_poly.type
_entity_poly.pdbx_seq_one_letter_code
_entity_poly.pdbx_strand_id
1 'polypeptide(L)'
;MHKESSLPAATQELVALRVSQINGCAACLDMHTKEAAAAGETPVRLNLVAAWREATVFTEAERAALELAEEGTRVADGAGGVRDEVWTRAAAHYDEEQLTALVIQVSVMKQVRG
;
A
#
# COMPACT_ATOMS: atom_id res chain seq x y z
N MET A 1 -5.99 1.35 11.85
CA MET A 1 -4.72 0.62 11.74
C MET A 1 -4.64 -0.55 12.74
N HIS A 2 -4.18 -1.73 12.32
CA HIS A 2 -4.05 -2.91 13.18
C HIS A 2 -2.81 -2.78 14.07
N LYS A 3 -3.00 -2.47 15.37
CA LYS A 3 -1.91 -2.37 16.35
C LYS A 3 -1.09 -3.67 16.55
N GLU A 4 -1.50 -4.76 15.91
CA GLU A 4 -0.94 -6.11 16.02
C GLU A 4 -0.45 -6.65 14.65
N SER A 5 -0.27 -5.80 13.64
CA SER A 5 0.23 -6.27 12.33
C SER A 5 1.75 -6.51 12.36
N SER A 6 2.19 -7.62 11.76
CA SER A 6 3.60 -7.95 11.53
C SER A 6 4.28 -7.08 10.47
N LEU A 7 3.51 -6.28 9.72
CA LEU A 7 4.05 -5.36 8.72
C LEU A 7 4.65 -4.10 9.36
N PRO A 8 5.77 -3.58 8.82
CA PRO A 8 6.27 -2.27 9.22
C PRO A 8 5.20 -1.19 9.09
N ALA A 9 5.03 -0.37 10.13
CA ALA A 9 3.99 0.66 10.17
C ALA A 9 4.08 1.64 8.99
N ALA A 10 5.31 2.01 8.58
CA ALA A 10 5.52 2.85 7.40
C ALA A 10 4.98 2.20 6.11
N THR A 11 5.23 0.91 5.90
CA THR A 11 4.67 0.16 4.76
C THR A 11 3.15 0.13 4.81
N GLN A 12 2.56 -0.10 5.99
CA GLN A 12 1.11 -0.11 6.16
C GLN A 12 0.49 1.19 5.67
N GLU A 13 1.00 2.32 6.16
CA GLU A 13 0.47 3.64 5.83
C GLU A 13 0.71 4.05 4.38
N LEU A 14 1.89 3.76 3.80
CA LEU A 14 2.16 4.02 2.39
C LEU A 14 1.21 3.25 1.45
N VAL A 15 0.97 1.97 1.75
CA VAL A 15 0.04 1.12 1.00
C VAL A 15 -1.39 1.64 1.15
N ALA A 16 -1.83 1.93 2.37
CA ALA A 16 -3.18 2.43 2.61
C ALA A 16 -3.42 3.79 1.91
N LEU A 17 -2.42 4.67 1.94
CA LEU A 17 -2.44 5.94 1.24
C LEU A 17 -2.54 5.73 -0.28
N ARG A 18 -1.74 4.83 -0.85
CA ARG A 18 -1.74 4.58 -2.29
C ARG A 18 -3.03 3.94 -2.77
N VAL A 19 -3.54 2.95 -2.05
CA VAL A 19 -4.81 2.30 -2.38
C VAL A 19 -5.97 3.29 -2.27
N SER A 20 -5.96 4.19 -1.27
CA SER A 20 -6.96 5.28 -1.16
C SER A 20 -6.96 6.20 -2.38
N GLN A 21 -5.79 6.54 -2.92
CA GLN A 21 -5.65 7.35 -4.13
C GLN A 21 -6.22 6.63 -5.37
N ILE A 22 -5.96 5.33 -5.51
CA ILE A 22 -6.48 4.53 -6.63
C ILE A 22 -8.00 4.40 -6.56
N ASN A 23 -8.54 4.17 -5.36
CA ASN A 23 -9.98 4.04 -5.13
C ASN A 23 -10.74 5.38 -5.18
N GLY A 24 -10.04 6.52 -5.17
CA GLY A 24 -10.67 7.85 -5.10
C GLY A 24 -11.41 8.12 -3.78
N CYS A 25 -11.04 7.44 -2.69
CA CYS A 25 -11.70 7.61 -1.38
C CYS A 25 -11.13 8.82 -0.61
N ALA A 26 -11.77 9.98 -0.72
CA ALA A 26 -11.30 11.21 -0.06
C ALA A 26 -11.23 11.09 1.48
N ALA A 27 -12.19 10.41 2.11
CA ALA A 27 -12.19 10.21 3.57
C ALA A 27 -11.05 9.27 4.02
N CYS A 28 -10.79 8.20 3.26
CA CYS A 28 -9.67 7.30 3.52
C CYS A 28 -8.34 8.03 3.35
N LEU A 29 -8.23 8.84 2.30
CA LEU A 29 -7.04 9.64 2.01
C LEU A 29 -6.72 10.63 3.15
N ASP A 30 -7.71 11.35 3.65
CA ASP A 30 -7.55 12.26 4.80
C ASP A 30 -7.10 11.51 6.06
N MET A 31 -7.75 10.38 6.37
CA MET A 31 -7.41 9.55 7.53
C MET A 31 -5.98 9.01 7.47
N HIS A 32 -5.62 8.33 6.38
CA HIS A 32 -4.28 7.71 6.24
C HIS A 32 -3.17 8.73 6.10
N THR A 33 -3.42 9.91 5.52
CA THR A 33 -2.42 10.98 5.50
C THR A 33 -2.10 11.45 6.93
N LYS A 34 -3.11 11.59 7.79
CA LYS A 34 -2.94 12.00 9.19
C LYS A 34 -2.26 10.91 10.02
N GLU A 35 -2.66 9.65 9.84
CA GLU A 35 -2.05 8.50 10.52
C GLU A 35 -0.57 8.36 10.15
N ALA A 36 -0.24 8.42 8.85
CA ALA A 36 1.14 8.39 8.37
C ALA A 36 1.99 9.53 8.93
N ALA A 37 1.47 10.76 8.90
CA ALA A 37 2.17 11.92 9.47
C ALA A 37 2.40 11.76 10.99
N ALA A 38 1.41 11.24 11.72
CA ALA A 38 1.54 10.96 13.15
C ALA A 38 2.55 9.82 13.43
N ALA A 39 2.72 8.89 12.49
CA ALA A 39 3.70 7.81 12.55
C ALA A 39 5.13 8.24 12.13
N GLY A 40 5.34 9.50 11.76
CA GLY A 40 6.65 10.07 11.44
C GLY A 40 6.99 10.09 9.95
N GLU A 41 6.03 9.83 9.05
CA GLU A 41 6.26 10.02 7.62
C GLU A 41 6.51 11.48 7.27
N THR A 42 7.32 11.69 6.23
CA THR A 42 7.69 13.04 5.80
C THR A 42 6.69 13.58 4.78
N PRO A 43 6.42 14.90 4.76
CA PRO A 43 5.59 15.50 3.72
C PRO A 43 6.05 15.18 2.29
N VAL A 44 7.37 15.04 2.08
CA VAL A 44 7.94 14.66 0.77
C VAL A 44 7.48 13.26 0.37
N ARG A 45 7.63 12.26 1.25
CA ARG A 45 7.21 10.88 0.97
C ARG A 45 5.71 10.76 0.77
N LEU A 46 4.90 11.44 1.59
CA LEU A 46 3.43 11.47 1.45
C LEU A 46 2.98 12.01 0.10
N ASN A 47 3.61 13.09 -0.38
CA ASN A 47 3.28 13.67 -1.69
C ASN A 47 3.79 12.81 -2.86
N LEU A 48 4.95 12.14 -2.70
CA LEU A 48 5.56 11.35 -3.77
C LEU A 48 5.02 9.93 -3.90
N VAL A 49 4.23 9.43 -2.94
CA VAL A 49 3.68 8.06 -3.02
C VAL A 49 2.85 7.83 -4.28
N ALA A 50 2.19 8.88 -4.80
CA ALA A 50 1.41 8.79 -6.04
C ALA A 50 2.29 8.54 -7.29
N ALA A 51 3.57 8.91 -7.22
CA ALA A 51 4.58 8.79 -8.26
C ALA A 51 5.74 7.87 -7.82
N TRP A 52 5.45 6.90 -6.93
CA TRP A 52 6.47 6.09 -6.26
C TRP A 52 7.45 5.38 -7.21
N ARG A 53 7.01 5.01 -8.43
CA ARG A 53 7.86 4.34 -9.43
C ARG A 53 9.06 5.18 -9.82
N GLU A 54 8.90 6.50 -9.91
CA GLU A 54 9.97 7.45 -10.26
C GLU A 54 10.65 8.07 -9.03
N ALA A 55 10.04 7.95 -7.86
CA ALA A 55 10.56 8.53 -6.63
C ALA A 55 11.67 7.66 -6.02
N THR A 56 12.80 8.30 -5.65
CA THR A 56 13.97 7.62 -5.07
C THR A 56 13.92 7.52 -3.54
N VAL A 57 12.86 8.02 -2.91
CA VAL A 57 12.73 8.13 -1.44
C VAL A 57 12.17 6.88 -0.77
N PHE A 58 11.81 5.86 -1.55
CA PHE A 58 11.23 4.60 -1.08
C PHE A 58 12.23 3.45 -1.20
N THR A 59 12.26 2.57 -0.20
CA THR A 59 13.08 1.36 -0.21
C THR A 59 12.53 0.30 -1.18
N GLU A 60 13.34 -0.67 -1.58
CA GLU A 60 12.89 -1.76 -2.47
C GLU A 60 11.72 -2.56 -1.87
N ALA A 61 11.71 -2.78 -0.55
CA ALA A 61 10.60 -3.42 0.15
C ALA A 61 9.30 -2.59 0.02
N GLU A 62 9.37 -1.29 0.28
CA GLU A 62 8.22 -0.39 0.13
C GLU A 62 7.72 -0.33 -1.32
N ARG A 63 8.63 -0.31 -2.29
CA ARG A 63 8.29 -0.34 -3.73
C ARG A 63 7.59 -1.63 -4.12
N ALA A 64 8.06 -2.78 -3.62
CA ALA A 64 7.42 -4.07 -3.84
C ALA A 64 6.02 -4.13 -3.21
N ALA A 65 5.84 -3.60 -2.00
CA ALA A 65 4.54 -3.52 -1.35
C ALA A 65 3.57 -2.59 -2.08
N LEU A 66 4.04 -1.42 -2.54
CA LEU A 66 3.25 -0.49 -3.34
C LEU A 66 2.82 -1.13 -4.67
N GLU A 67 3.71 -1.85 -5.35
CA GLU A 67 3.37 -2.54 -6.59
C GLU A 67 2.30 -3.61 -6.39
N LEU A 68 2.46 -4.47 -5.37
CA LEU A 68 1.47 -5.46 -5.00
C LEU A 68 0.12 -4.82 -4.65
N ALA A 69 0.14 -3.68 -3.96
CA ALA A 69 -1.06 -2.92 -3.63
C ALA A 69 -1.78 -2.36 -4.86
N GLU A 70 -1.05 -1.83 -5.85
CA GLU A 70 -1.67 -1.32 -7.09
C GLU A 70 -2.36 -2.44 -7.88
N GLU A 71 -1.71 -3.61 -8.01
CA GLU A 71 -2.30 -4.75 -8.72
C GLU A 71 -3.45 -5.39 -7.94
N GLY A 72 -3.26 -5.59 -6.63
CA GLY A 72 -4.27 -6.17 -5.74
C GLY A 72 -5.54 -5.32 -5.68
N THR A 73 -5.41 -4.00 -5.75
CA THR A 73 -6.55 -3.07 -5.77
C THR A 73 -7.35 -3.17 -7.07
N ARG A 74 -6.65 -3.34 -8.21
CA ARG A 74 -7.28 -3.42 -9.54
C ARG A 74 -7.88 -4.78 -9.88
N VAL A 75 -7.78 -5.77 -8.99
CA VAL A 75 -8.43 -7.08 -9.18
C VAL A 75 -9.95 -6.91 -9.36
N ALA A 76 -10.56 -5.97 -8.63
CA ALA A 76 -11.99 -5.67 -8.75
C ALA A 76 -12.41 -5.11 -10.13
N ASP A 77 -11.45 -4.61 -10.91
CA ASP A 77 -11.65 -4.05 -12.25
C ASP A 77 -11.44 -5.09 -13.37
N GLY A 78 -11.21 -6.36 -13.01
CA GLY A 78 -11.01 -7.44 -13.98
C GLY A 78 -9.59 -7.54 -14.53
N ALA A 79 -8.60 -6.90 -13.89
CA ALA A 79 -7.20 -6.85 -14.34
C ALA A 79 -6.42 -8.17 -14.25
N GLY A 80 -7.06 -9.29 -13.89
CA GLY A 80 -6.45 -10.62 -13.94
C GLY A 80 -5.66 -11.05 -12.68
N GLY A 81 -5.70 -10.28 -11.59
CA GLY A 81 -5.01 -10.63 -10.34
C GLY A 81 -3.64 -9.96 -10.18
N VAL A 82 -2.94 -10.33 -9.11
CA VAL A 82 -1.52 -9.98 -8.91
C VAL A 82 -0.67 -10.94 -9.73
N ARG A 83 0.27 -10.41 -10.53
CA ARG A 83 1.18 -11.21 -11.36
C ARG A 83 2.21 -11.93 -10.51
N ASP A 84 2.62 -13.13 -10.94
CA ASP A 84 3.63 -13.96 -10.25
C ASP A 84 4.94 -13.20 -10.00
N GLU A 85 5.35 -12.35 -10.94
CA GLU A 85 6.56 -11.54 -10.80
C GLU A 85 6.45 -10.48 -9.70
N VAL A 86 5.26 -9.89 -9.50
CA VAL A 86 4.99 -8.92 -8.44
C VAL A 86 4.94 -9.63 -7.09
N TRP A 87 4.28 -10.79 -7.05
CA TRP A 87 4.31 -11.65 -5.86
C TRP A 87 5.74 -12.03 -5.48
N THR A 88 6.53 -12.49 -6.45
CA THR A 88 7.93 -12.88 -6.23
C THR A 88 8.77 -11.72 -5.69
N ARG A 89 8.60 -10.51 -6.21
CA ARG A 89 9.30 -9.31 -5.71
C ARG A 89 8.91 -8.99 -4.27
N ALA A 90 7.62 -9.05 -3.93
CA ALA A 90 7.18 -8.84 -2.55
C ALA A 90 7.74 -9.93 -1.62
N ALA A 91 7.70 -11.19 -2.03
CA ALA A 91 8.22 -12.32 -1.26
C ALA A 91 9.74 -12.31 -1.05
N ALA A 92 10.49 -11.52 -1.83
CA ALA A 92 11.91 -11.30 -1.57
C ALA A 92 12.18 -10.39 -0.36
N HIS A 93 11.17 -9.65 0.12
CA HIS A 93 11.30 -8.65 1.17
C HIS A 93 10.45 -8.91 2.41
N TYR A 94 9.37 -9.69 2.27
CA TYR A 94 8.41 -9.96 3.32
C TYR A 94 8.27 -11.46 3.55
N ASP A 95 8.23 -11.87 4.81
CA ASP A 95 7.91 -13.26 5.15
C ASP A 95 6.42 -13.58 4.93
N GLU A 96 6.04 -14.85 5.14
CA GLU A 96 4.67 -15.33 4.91
C GLU A 96 3.63 -14.58 5.76
N GLU A 97 3.96 -14.25 7.01
CA GLU A 97 3.06 -13.55 7.93
C GLU A 97 2.86 -12.09 7.45
N GLN A 98 3.94 -11.44 7.04
CA GLN A 98 3.93 -10.08 6.50
C GLN A 98 3.21 -9.99 5.16
N LEU A 99 3.44 -10.93 4.23
CA LEU A 99 2.73 -11.00 2.96
C LEU A 99 1.22 -11.19 3.18
N THR A 100 0.85 -12.06 4.12
CA THR A 100 -0.56 -12.28 4.48
C THR A 100 -1.18 -10.99 5.01
N ALA A 101 -0.50 -10.31 5.93
CA ALA A 101 -0.96 -9.02 6.44
C ALA A 101 -1.08 -7.97 5.33
N LEU A 102 -0.18 -7.97 4.34
CA LEU A 102 -0.20 -7.02 3.22
C LEU A 102 -1.40 -7.25 2.31
N VAL A 103 -1.66 -8.50 1.93
CA VAL A 103 -2.82 -8.88 1.12
C VAL A 103 -4.11 -8.57 1.85
N ILE A 104 -4.19 -8.88 3.15
CA ILE A 104 -5.36 -8.53 3.97
C ILE A 104 -5.57 -7.02 3.96
N GLN A 105 -4.51 -6.24 4.19
CA GLN A 105 -4.61 -4.78 4.19
C GLN A 105 -5.15 -4.25 2.86
N VAL A 106 -4.61 -4.69 1.73
CA VAL A 106 -5.10 -4.28 0.40
C VAL A 106 -6.56 -4.71 0.19
N SER A 107 -6.95 -5.88 0.70
CA SER A 107 -8.31 -6.43 0.52
C SER A 107 -9.36 -5.71 1.38
N VAL A 108 -9.02 -5.27 2.60
CA VAL A 108 -9.97 -4.58 3.50
C VAL A 108 -10.18 -3.12 3.12
N MET A 109 -9.24 -2.54 2.38
CA MET A 109 -9.31 -1.19 1.81
C MET A 109 -10.38 -1.13 0.71
N LYS A 110 -11.65 -0.95 1.11
CA LYS A 110 -12.81 -1.03 0.21
C LYS A 110 -12.75 0.03 -0.91
N GLN A 111 -13.21 -0.36 -2.10
CA GLN A 111 -13.66 0.57 -3.12
C GLN A 111 -14.96 1.24 -2.65
N VAL A 112 -14.98 2.57 -2.52
CA VAL A 112 -16.25 3.30 -2.42
C VAL A 112 -16.72 3.53 -3.85
N ARG A 113 -17.68 2.74 -4.34
CA ARG A 113 -18.39 3.05 -5.58
C ARG A 113 -19.43 4.13 -5.25
N GLY A 114 -19.25 5.32 -5.82
CA GLY A 114 -20.27 6.37 -5.83
C GLY A 114 -21.42 6.05 -6.79
#